data_AF-A0A3D5SG18-F1
#
_entry.id   AF-A0A3D5SG18-F1
#
_cell.length_a   1.000
_cell.length_b   1.000
_cell.length_c   1.000
_cell.angle_alpha   90.00
_cell.angle_beta   90.00
_cell.angle_gamma   90.00
#
_symmetry.space_group_name_H-M   'P 1'
#
loop_
_entity.id
_entity.type
_entity.pdbx_description
1 polymer ?
#
loop_
_entity_poly.entity_id
_entity_poly.type
_entity_poly.pdbx_seq_one_letter_code
_entity_poly.pdbx_strand_id
1 'polypeptide(L)'
;MGRLENTILYLLTRANLKGLDNLSKIELFKLVFLLEVESYRFTGKSFFDSISFVREKNGPISIDIFRALEKLNDKYINIKETKKPDYTHSRHCISLKKQIKKFDFKESEVLFMNSVFE
;
A
#
# COMPACT_ATOMS: atom_id res chain seq x y z
N MET A 1 9.56 3.33 -12.20
CA MET A 1 8.45 2.90 -11.32
C MET A 1 8.10 4.12 -10.51
N GLY A 2 6.81 4.49 -10.41
CA GLY A 2 6.44 5.69 -9.68
C GLY A 2 6.55 5.49 -8.17
N ARG A 3 6.46 6.60 -7.43
CA ARG A 3 6.61 6.63 -5.97
C ARG A 3 5.54 5.77 -5.28
N LEU A 4 4.29 5.88 -5.73
CA LEU A 4 3.18 5.08 -5.22
C LEU A 4 3.41 3.58 -5.45
N GLU A 5 3.84 3.18 -6.65
CA GLU A 5 4.15 1.78 -6.94
C GLU A 5 5.27 1.26 -6.01
N ASN A 6 6.34 2.03 -5.81
CA ASN A 6 7.41 1.68 -4.87
C ASN A 6 6.90 1.55 -3.43
N THR A 7 6.01 2.44 -2.99
CA THR A 7 5.45 2.38 -1.63
C THR A 7 4.54 1.17 -1.45
N ILE A 8 3.72 0.82 -2.44
CA ILE A 8 2.90 -0.39 -2.40
C ILE A 8 3.78 -1.64 -2.24
N LEU A 9 4.86 -1.73 -3.01
CA LEU A 9 5.80 -2.85 -2.92
C LEU A 9 6.54 -2.87 -1.57
N TYR A 10 6.88 -1.70 -1.04
CA TYR A 10 7.47 -1.55 0.29
C TYR A 10 6.53 -2.09 1.38
N LEU A 11 5.28 -1.64 1.38
CA LEU A 11 4.25 -2.08 2.32
C LEU A 11 4.03 -3.59 2.29
N LEU A 12 3.91 -4.17 1.09
CA LEU A 12 3.75 -5.62 0.94
C LEU A 12 4.99 -6.38 1.43
N THR A 13 6.19 -5.82 1.24
CA THR A 13 7.43 -6.43 1.74
C THR A 13 7.48 -6.41 3.26
N ARG A 14 7.11 -5.29 3.89
CA ARG A 14 7.02 -5.18 5.35
C ARG A 14 5.95 -6.10 5.93
N ALA A 15 4.79 -6.21 5.28
CA ALA A 15 3.73 -7.14 5.68
C ALA A 15 4.23 -8.59 5.66
N ASN A 16 4.91 -9.01 4.59
CA ASN A 16 5.51 -10.34 4.47
C ASN A 16 6.54 -10.61 5.59
N LEU A 17 7.42 -9.64 5.88
CA LEU A 17 8.38 -9.75 6.99
C LEU A 17 7.73 -9.87 8.38
N LYS A 18 6.50 -9.35 8.55
CA LYS A 18 5.69 -9.49 9.77
C LYS A 18 4.85 -10.78 9.79
N GLY A 19 5.05 -11.69 8.84
CA GLY A 19 4.32 -12.96 8.74
C GLY A 19 2.93 -12.84 8.10
N LEU A 20 2.62 -11.73 7.42
CA LEU A 20 1.39 -11.58 6.65
C LEU A 20 1.66 -11.90 5.17
N ASP A 21 1.09 -12.99 4.67
CA ASP A 21 1.28 -13.43 3.28
C ASP A 21 0.69 -12.46 2.24
N ASN A 22 -0.31 -11.67 2.64
CA ASN A 22 -1.01 -10.73 1.78
C ASN A 22 -1.61 -9.56 2.56
N LEU A 23 -1.93 -8.49 1.82
CA LEU A 23 -2.79 -7.41 2.28
C LEU A 23 -4.04 -7.39 1.43
N SER A 24 -5.21 -7.25 2.05
CA SER A 24 -6.42 -6.94 1.30
C SER A 24 -6.29 -5.54 0.66
N LYS A 25 -6.97 -5.35 -0.47
CA LYS A 25 -6.99 -4.07 -1.17
C LYS A 25 -7.40 -2.91 -0.25
N ILE A 26 -8.37 -3.13 0.64
CA ILE A 26 -8.83 -2.12 1.60
C ILE A 26 -7.72 -1.77 2.60
N GLU A 27 -6.99 -2.76 3.13
CA GLU A 27 -5.86 -2.50 4.03
C GLU A 27 -4.77 -1.69 3.34
N LEU A 28 -4.45 -2.04 2.09
CA LEU A 28 -3.48 -1.29 1.29
C LEU A 28 -3.89 0.18 1.14
N PHE A 29 -5.16 0.44 0.80
CA PHE A 29 -5.66 1.81 0.65
C PHE A 29 -5.58 2.60 1.96
N LYS A 30 -5.94 1.97 3.08
CA LYS A 30 -5.83 2.58 4.41
C LYS A 30 -4.38 2.92 4.77
N LEU A 31 -3.43 2.03 4.47
CA LEU A 31 -2.01 2.26 4.76
C LEU A 31 -1.42 3.40 3.92
N VAL A 32 -1.72 3.45 2.62
CA VAL A 32 -1.28 4.56 1.76
C VAL A 32 -1.92 5.87 2.21
N PHE A 33 -3.21 5.86 2.56
CA PHE A 33 -3.89 7.03 3.10
C PHE A 33 -3.28 7.51 4.42
N LEU A 34 -2.97 6.58 5.34
CA LEU A 34 -2.33 6.90 6.61
C LEU A 34 -0.98 7.59 6.39
N LEU A 35 -0.16 7.06 5.48
CA LEU A 35 1.13 7.68 5.15
C LEU A 35 0.98 9.11 4.64
N GLU A 36 -0.01 9.34 3.77
CA GLU A 36 -0.28 10.66 3.22
C GLU A 36 -0.72 11.65 4.32
N VAL A 37 -1.65 11.24 5.17
CA VAL A 37 -2.14 12.06 6.29
C VAL A 37 -1.02 12.37 7.27
N GLU A 38 -0.21 11.38 7.62
CA GLU A 38 0.91 11.56 8.54
C GLU A 38 1.98 12.47 7.94
N SER A 39 2.27 12.34 6.64
CA SER A 39 3.23 13.22 5.97
C SER A 39 2.78 14.67 6.03
N TYR A 40 1.50 14.92 5.74
CA TYR A 40 0.91 16.25 5.87
C TYR A 40 0.96 16.75 7.31
N ARG A 41 0.66 15.90 8.30
CA ARG A 41 0.66 16.26 9.72
C ARG A 41 2.05 16.70 10.20
N PHE A 42 3.10 15.98 9.83
CA PHE A 42 4.46 16.24 10.33
C PHE A 42 5.25 17.26 9.51
N THR A 43 5.07 17.28 8.19
CA THR A 43 5.90 18.09 7.28
C THR A 43 5.14 19.22 6.59
N GLY A 44 3.80 19.22 6.69
CA GLY A 44 2.94 20.12 5.91
C GLY A 44 2.90 19.79 4.42
N LYS A 45 3.49 18.67 3.98
CA LYS A 45 3.63 18.29 2.57
C LYS A 45 3.07 16.88 2.31
N SER A 46 2.52 16.70 1.11
CA SER A 46 2.10 15.39 0.58
C SER A 46 3.30 14.45 0.50
N PHE A 47 3.08 13.16 0.79
CA PHE A 47 4.10 12.15 0.54
C PHE A 47 4.14 11.76 -0.95
N PHE A 48 3.03 11.91 -1.68
CA PHE A 48 2.88 11.40 -3.04
C PHE A 48 2.69 12.47 -4.12
N ASP A 49 3.06 13.72 -3.83
CA ASP A 49 2.97 14.91 -4.71
C ASP A 49 1.59 15.24 -5.31
N SER A 50 0.58 14.35 -5.21
CA SER A 50 -0.88 14.57 -5.32
C SER A 50 -1.62 13.25 -5.60
N ILE A 51 -1.80 12.39 -4.59
CA ILE A 51 -2.80 11.31 -4.68
C ILE A 51 -4.14 11.85 -4.19
N SER A 52 -5.16 11.78 -5.04
CA SER A 52 -6.51 12.17 -4.62
C SER A 52 -7.23 10.98 -3.99
N PHE A 53 -7.50 11.08 -2.69
CA PHE A 53 -8.36 10.14 -1.97
C PHE A 53 -9.79 10.69 -1.89
N VAL A 54 -10.75 9.89 -2.35
CA VAL A 54 -12.17 10.15 -2.16
C VAL A 54 -12.67 9.28 -1.01
N ARG A 55 -13.38 9.89 -0.04
CA ARG A 55 -13.99 9.13 1.06
C ARG A 55 -15.29 8.51 0.58
N GLU A 56 -15.31 7.18 0.46
CA GLU A 56 -16.54 6.43 0.20
C GLU A 56 -17.10 5.77 1.46
N LYS A 57 -18.33 5.23 1.35
CA LYS A 57 -19.03 4.50 2.43
C LYS A 57 -18.19 3.37 3.04
N ASN A 58 -17.28 2.78 2.25
CA ASN A 58 -16.43 1.66 2.64
C ASN A 58 -14.96 2.05 2.94
N GLY A 59 -14.64 3.35 2.98
CA GLY A 59 -13.30 3.86 3.25
C GLY A 59 -12.75 4.75 2.13
N PRO A 60 -11.51 5.25 2.29
CA PRO A 60 -10.86 6.06 1.28
C PRO A 60 -10.55 5.22 0.04
N ILE A 61 -10.85 5.76 -1.14
CA ILE A 61 -10.62 5.17 -2.45
C ILE A 61 -9.82 6.15 -3.30
N SER A 62 -8.72 5.70 -3.92
CA SER A 62 -7.96 6.46 -4.90
C SER A 62 -7.80 5.67 -6.20
N ILE A 63 -8.21 6.26 -7.32
CA ILE A 63 -8.03 5.72 -8.68
C ILE A 63 -6.54 5.52 -8.98
N ASP A 64 -5.66 6.34 -8.42
CA ASP A 64 -4.21 6.24 -8.60
C ASP A 64 -3.67 4.93 -8.01
N ILE A 65 -4.22 4.48 -6.87
CA ILE A 65 -3.87 3.18 -6.29
C ILE A 65 -4.35 2.04 -7.18
N PHE A 66 -5.55 2.13 -7.78
CA PHE A 66 -5.98 1.11 -8.75
C PHE A 66 -5.03 1.01 -9.93
N ARG A 67 -4.69 2.15 -10.56
CA ARG A 67 -3.78 2.21 -11.70
C ARG A 67 -2.38 1.70 -11.33
N ALA A 68 -1.90 2.03 -10.12
CA ALA A 68 -0.64 1.51 -9.61
C ALA A 68 -0.67 -0.01 -9.44
N LEU A 69 -1.77 -0.56 -8.89
CA LEU A 69 -1.95 -2.00 -8.75
C LEU A 69 -2.01 -2.70 -10.11
N GLU A 70 -2.71 -2.14 -11.10
CA GLU A 70 -2.75 -2.70 -12.47
C GLU A 70 -1.36 -2.74 -13.10
N LYS A 71 -0.54 -1.69 -12.96
CA LYS A 71 0.84 -1.66 -13.47
C LYS A 71 1.77 -2.65 -12.76
N LEU A 72 1.52 -2.90 -11.48
CA LEU A 72 2.30 -3.85 -10.69
C LEU A 72 1.84 -5.29 -10.91
N ASN A 73 0.58 -5.47 -11.30
CA ASN A 73 -0.01 -6.77 -11.54
C ASN A 73 0.80 -7.54 -12.58
N ASP A 74 0.81 -8.85 -12.41
CA ASP A 74 1.56 -9.81 -13.20
C ASP A 74 3.09 -9.76 -13.11
N LYS A 75 3.69 -8.58 -12.85
CA LYS A 75 5.15 -8.43 -12.77
C LYS A 75 5.71 -8.55 -11.35
N TYR A 76 5.02 -7.97 -10.37
CA TYR A 76 5.52 -7.89 -8.99
C TYR A 76 4.54 -8.44 -7.98
N ILE A 77 3.24 -8.28 -8.22
CA ILE A 77 2.19 -8.68 -7.30
C ILE A 77 1.26 -9.70 -7.94
N ASN A 78 0.61 -10.49 -7.09
CA ASN A 78 -0.49 -11.36 -7.45
C ASN A 78 -1.75 -10.90 -6.71
N ILE A 79 -2.85 -10.80 -7.42
CA ILE A 79 -4.15 -10.42 -6.87
C ILE A 79 -5.05 -11.65 -6.92
N LYS A 80 -5.48 -12.11 -5.75
CA LYS A 80 -6.41 -13.25 -5.64
C LYS A 80 -7.57 -12.88 -4.75
N GLU A 81 -8.76 -13.27 -5.18
CA GLU A 81 -9.94 -13.16 -4.34
C GLU A 81 -9.93 -14.28 -3.28
N THR A 82 -9.93 -13.88 -2.01
CA THR A 82 -9.82 -14.80 -0.87
C THR A 82 -10.99 -14.58 0.08
N LYS A 83 -11.69 -15.65 0.44
CA LYS A 83 -12.70 -15.63 1.49
C LYS A 83 -12.05 -16.04 2.80
N LYS A 84 -11.95 -15.11 3.74
CA LYS A 84 -11.50 -15.43 5.10
C LYS A 84 -12.69 -15.95 5.93
N PRO A 85 -12.48 -16.84 6.92
CA PRO A 85 -13.57 -17.45 7.69
C PRO A 85 -14.38 -16.44 8.51
N ASP A 86 -13.75 -15.32 8.87
CA ASP A 86 -14.24 -14.24 9.74
C ASP A 86 -15.05 -13.17 8.98
N TYR A 87 -15.21 -13.29 7.66
CA TYR A 87 -15.97 -12.33 6.84
C TYR A 87 -16.94 -13.01 5.88
N THR A 88 -18.11 -12.40 5.72
CA THR A 88 -19.17 -12.87 4.82
C THR A 88 -18.81 -12.72 3.33
N HIS A 89 -17.97 -11.75 2.99
CA HIS A 89 -17.62 -11.40 1.61
C HIS A 89 -16.16 -11.69 1.31
N SER A 90 -15.89 -12.24 0.12
CA SER A 90 -14.55 -12.39 -0.41
C SER A 90 -13.88 -11.04 -0.61
N ARG A 91 -12.56 -11.00 -0.45
CA ARG A 91 -11.76 -9.77 -0.64
C ARG A 91 -10.63 -10.03 -1.62
N HIS A 92 -10.31 -8.99 -2.40
CA HIS A 92 -9.12 -8.97 -3.22
C HIS A 92 -7.89 -8.84 -2.32
N CYS A 93 -7.11 -9.91 -2.22
CA CYS A 93 -5.86 -9.98 -1.48
C CYS A 93 -4.68 -9.86 -2.43
N ILE A 94 -3.71 -9.03 -2.05
CA ILE A 94 -2.56 -8.66 -2.84
C ILE A 94 -1.32 -9.23 -2.15
N SER A 95 -0.52 -10.00 -2.88
CA SER A 95 0.70 -10.64 -2.39
C SER A 95 1.87 -10.37 -3.32
N LEU A 96 3.09 -10.45 -2.81
CA LEU A 96 4.29 -10.37 -3.65
C LEU A 96 4.49 -11.67 -4.42
N LYS A 97 4.88 -11.58 -5.70
CA LYS A 97 5.33 -12.75 -6.48
C LYS A 97 6.74 -13.20 -6.12
N LYS A 98 7.56 -12.27 -5.62
CA LYS A 98 8.95 -12.50 -5.22
C LYS A 98 9.40 -11.47 -4.19
N GLN A 99 10.41 -11.81 -3.40
CA GLN A 99 10.99 -10.87 -2.44
C GLN A 99 11.64 -9.69 -3.17
N ILE A 100 11.34 -8.47 -2.73
CA ILE A 100 11.92 -7.23 -3.25
C ILE A 100 12.86 -6.67 -2.19
N LYS A 101 14.12 -6.40 -2.58
CA LYS A 101 15.19 -5.98 -1.65
C LYS A 101 15.60 -4.53 -1.78
N LYS A 102 15.29 -3.88 -2.90
CA LYS A 102 15.71 -2.50 -3.19
C LYS A 102 14.48 -1.66 -3.49
N PHE A 103 14.40 -0.51 -2.81
CA PHE A 103 13.38 0.51 -3.02
C PHE A 103 14.07 1.83 -3.28
N ASP A 104 13.46 2.67 -4.11
CA ASP A 104 13.97 3.99 -4.45
C ASP A 104 13.43 5.03 -3.46
N PHE A 105 13.93 4.96 -2.22
CA PHE A 105 13.60 5.89 -1.13
C PHE A 105 14.88 6.39 -0.46
N LYS A 106 14.88 7.66 -0.04
CA LYS A 106 15.90 8.21 0.84
C LYS A 106 15.78 7.59 2.23
N GLU A 107 16.88 7.53 2.96
CA GLU A 107 16.91 7.00 4.32
C GLU A 107 15.89 7.69 5.24
N SER A 108 15.76 9.01 5.16
CA SER A 108 14.76 9.77 5.91
C SER A 108 13.32 9.36 5.60
N GLU A 109 13.03 8.98 4.35
CA GLU A 109 11.69 8.54 3.93
C GLU A 109 11.40 7.13 4.45
N VAL A 110 12.41 6.26 4.47
CA VAL A 110 12.31 4.92 5.06
C VAL A 110 12.07 5.02 6.56
N LEU A 111 12.82 5.87 7.27
CA LEU A 111 12.61 6.14 8.70
C LEU A 111 11.20 6.66 8.97
N PHE A 112 10.73 7.62 8.17
CA PHE A 112 9.38 8.14 8.29
C PHE A 112 8.32 7.06 8.07
N MET A 113 8.40 6.30 6.97
CA MET A 113 7.45 5.20 6.72
C MET A 113 7.46 4.18 7.85
N ASN A 114 8.63 3.83 8.39
CA ASN A 114 8.70 2.91 9.53
C ASN A 114 8.01 3.49 10.76
N SER A 115 8.21 4.78 11.07
CA SER A 115 7.51 5.43 12.19
C SER A 115 5.98 5.45 12.06
N VAL A 116 5.45 5.34 10.84
CA VAL A 116 4.00 5.31 10.58
C VAL A 116 3.44 3.89 10.69
N PHE A 117 4.25 2.86 10.42
CA PHE A 117 3.77 1.47 10.24
C PHE A 117 4.33 0.45 11.24
N GLU A 118 5.25 0.84 12.11
CA GLU A 118 5.88 0.02 13.16
C GLU A 118 5.49 0.51 14.55
#